data_AF-A0A940JB04-F1
#
_entry.id   AF-A0A940JB04-F1
#
_cell.length_a   1.000
_cell.length_b   1.000
_cell.length_c   1.000
_cell.angle_alpha   90.00
_cell.angle_beta   90.00
_cell.angle_gamma   90.00
#
_symmetry.space_group_name_H-M   'P 1'
#
loop_
_entity.id
_entity.type
_entity.pdbx_description
1 polymer ?
#
loop_
_entity_poly.entity_id
_entity_poly.type
_entity_poly.pdbx_seq_one_letter_code
_entity_poly.pdbx_strand_id
1 'polypeptide(L)'
;MFTVLCWKQAGLSVPDLISIYSKGLIYDLAVALTISLPYAIYLLFISDKWNRSLVNRILTYFGFFVVLLLCMFSFFAEIAFWGEFDSRFNFIAVDYLVYTYEVVNNIKQSYSLPKLIGGMFLITVCIIIFCEIRKIFFHSFNNRTAFSERLKLSGTLILLSVLSVFFLKNSWAEDNDNKYKGELSKAGIFSFFAAFRSNELDYEQFYKTIDRNKLLTSIK
;
A
#
# COMPACT_ATOMS: atom_id res chain seq x y z
N MET A 1 8.66 1.77 -12.17
CA MET A 1 9.88 1.12 -11.64
C MET A 1 9.83 -0.39 -11.87
N PHE A 2 8.89 -1.12 -11.26
CA PHE A 2 8.76 -2.58 -11.49
C PHE A 2 8.58 -2.95 -12.96
N THR A 3 7.81 -2.16 -13.72
CA THR A 3 7.67 -2.27 -15.18
C THR A 3 9.00 -2.25 -15.94
N VAL A 4 9.97 -1.47 -15.47
CA VAL A 4 11.32 -1.38 -16.06
C VAL A 4 12.16 -2.59 -15.65
N LEU A 5 12.06 -3.04 -14.39
CA LEU A 5 12.80 -4.18 -13.86
C LEU A 5 12.45 -5.48 -14.60
N CYS A 6 11.17 -5.72 -14.87
CA CYS A 6 10.71 -6.95 -15.51
C CYS A 6 10.52 -6.83 -17.03
N TRP A 7 10.92 -5.72 -17.67
CA TRP A 7 10.59 -5.43 -19.07
C TRP A 7 10.92 -6.58 -20.04
N LYS A 8 12.09 -7.21 -19.85
CA LYS A 8 12.55 -8.33 -20.70
C LYS A 8 11.80 -9.63 -20.45
N GLN A 9 11.28 -9.85 -19.24
CA GLN A 9 10.62 -11.09 -18.82
C GLN A 9 9.11 -11.03 -19.03
N ALA A 10 8.54 -9.83 -18.95
CA ALA A 10 7.09 -9.64 -18.90
C ALA A 10 6.42 -9.60 -20.29
N GLY A 11 7.17 -9.44 -21.39
CA GLY A 11 6.59 -9.49 -22.75
C GLY A 11 5.42 -8.52 -22.97
N LEU A 12 5.46 -7.34 -22.35
CA LEU A 12 4.32 -6.42 -22.27
C LEU A 12 4.10 -5.65 -23.57
N SER A 13 2.84 -5.53 -23.99
CA SER A 13 2.42 -4.65 -25.07
C SER A 13 2.03 -3.25 -24.55
N VAL A 14 1.90 -2.26 -25.45
CA VAL A 14 1.45 -0.90 -25.08
C VAL A 14 0.05 -0.90 -24.44
N PRO A 15 -0.95 -1.65 -24.95
CA PRO A 15 -2.24 -1.79 -24.27
C PRO A 15 -2.15 -2.37 -22.85
N ASP A 16 -1.21 -3.31 -22.62
CA ASP A 16 -1.01 -3.88 -21.29
C ASP A 16 -0.53 -2.81 -20.31
N LEU A 17 0.36 -1.90 -20.74
CA LEU A 17 0.81 -0.80 -19.90
C LEU A 17 -0.35 0.11 -19.49
N ILE A 18 -1.24 0.46 -20.42
CA ILE A 18 -2.42 1.27 -20.13
C ILE A 18 -3.29 0.55 -19.10
N SER A 19 -3.54 -0.74 -19.28
CA SER A 19 -4.30 -1.55 -18.32
C SER A 19 -3.62 -1.58 -16.94
N ILE A 20 -2.31 -1.81 -16.89
CA ILE A 20 -1.53 -1.90 -15.64
C ILE A 20 -1.64 -0.60 -14.85
N TYR A 21 -1.35 0.53 -15.47
CA TYR A 21 -1.40 1.81 -14.78
C TYR A 21 -2.83 2.25 -14.43
N SER A 22 -3.82 1.91 -15.25
CA SER A 22 -5.23 2.25 -14.95
C SER A 22 -5.75 1.46 -13.75
N LYS A 23 -5.51 0.14 -13.73
CA LYS A 23 -5.85 -0.72 -12.58
C LYS A 23 -5.05 -0.31 -11.34
N GLY A 24 -3.75 -0.09 -11.49
CA GLY A 24 -2.86 0.36 -10.43
C GLY A 24 -3.34 1.65 -9.78
N LEU A 25 -3.72 2.64 -10.58
CA LEU A 25 -4.26 3.91 -10.08
C LEU A 25 -5.53 3.71 -9.24
N ILE A 26 -6.42 2.78 -9.61
CA ILE A 26 -7.61 2.47 -8.81
C ILE A 26 -7.24 1.87 -7.45
N TYR A 27 -6.25 0.96 -7.40
CA TYR A 27 -5.75 0.43 -6.13
C TYR A 27 -5.05 1.52 -5.29
N ASP A 28 -4.25 2.38 -5.92
CA ASP A 28 -3.58 3.48 -5.24
C ASP A 28 -4.59 4.47 -4.64
N LEU A 29 -5.68 4.77 -5.37
CA LEU A 29 -6.78 5.57 -4.85
C LEU A 29 -7.48 4.90 -3.67
N ALA A 30 -7.75 3.59 -3.75
CA ALA A 30 -8.36 2.84 -2.65
C ALA A 30 -7.48 2.88 -1.38
N VAL A 31 -6.16 2.74 -1.55
CA VAL A 31 -5.19 2.86 -0.45
C VAL A 31 -5.18 4.28 0.11
N ALA A 32 -5.13 5.30 -0.75
CA ALA A 32 -5.13 6.70 -0.32
C ALA A 32 -6.41 7.07 0.46
N LEU A 33 -7.57 6.62 -0.01
CA LEU A 33 -8.86 6.78 0.67
C LEU A 33 -8.85 6.10 2.04
N THR A 34 -8.31 4.88 2.13
CA THR A 34 -8.27 4.12 3.38
C THR A 34 -7.28 4.73 4.39
N ILE A 35 -6.10 5.15 3.95
CA ILE A 35 -5.08 5.78 4.81
C ILE A 35 -5.53 7.16 5.31
N SER A 36 -6.24 7.93 4.49
CA SER A 36 -6.73 9.27 4.87
C SER A 36 -7.95 9.23 5.81
N LEU A 37 -8.66 8.10 5.87
CA LEU A 37 -9.89 7.92 6.64
C LEU A 37 -9.76 8.25 8.13
N PRO A 38 -8.77 7.73 8.89
CA PRO A 38 -8.67 8.00 10.32
C PRO A 38 -8.46 9.48 10.62
N TYR A 39 -7.68 10.17 9.78
CA TYR A 39 -7.43 11.59 9.93
C TYR A 39 -8.65 12.44 9.55
N ALA A 40 -9.41 12.04 8.52
CA ALA A 40 -10.68 12.69 8.17
C ALA A 40 -11.74 12.55 9.27
N ILE A 41 -11.78 11.41 9.97
CA ILE A 41 -12.64 11.20 11.14
C ILE A 41 -12.16 12.07 12.32
N TYR A 42 -10.86 12.11 12.58
CA TYR A 42 -10.28 12.97 13.61
C TYR A 42 -10.64 14.46 13.40
N LEU A 43 -10.50 14.97 12.18
CA LEU A 43 -10.87 16.35 11.83
C LEU A 43 -12.38 16.63 11.87
N LEU A 44 -13.23 15.61 11.72
CA LEU A 44 -14.67 15.77 11.83
C LEU A 44 -15.09 16.17 13.25
N PHE A 45 -14.44 15.60 14.26
CA PHE A 45 -14.78 15.81 15.67
C PHE A 45 -14.00 16.96 16.34
N ILE A 46 -12.94 17.46 15.70
CA ILE A 46 -12.15 18.54 16.29
C ILE A 46 -12.86 19.89 16.19
N SER A 47 -12.91 20.63 17.30
CA SER A 47 -13.41 22.01 17.31
C SER A 47 -12.40 22.98 16.67
N ASP A 48 -12.88 24.12 16.16
CA ASP A 48 -12.01 25.15 15.54
C ASP A 48 -10.94 25.69 16.50
N LYS A 49 -11.24 25.77 17.80
CA LYS A 49 -10.30 26.19 18.83
C LYS A 49 -9.16 25.17 18.97
N TRP A 50 -9.53 23.88 19.02
CA TRP A 50 -8.56 22.79 19.10
C TRP A 50 -7.74 22.64 17.83
N ASN A 51 -8.34 22.86 16.64
CA ASN A 51 -7.62 22.79 15.37
C ASN A 51 -6.42 23.75 15.32
N ARG A 52 -6.53 24.92 15.97
CA ARG A 52 -5.46 25.93 16.03
C ARG A 52 -4.47 25.71 17.19
N SER A 53 -4.75 24.79 18.09
CA SER A 53 -3.92 24.52 19.27
C SER A 53 -2.55 23.97 18.88
N LEU A 54 -1.54 24.22 19.72
CA LEU A 54 -0.21 23.62 19.55
C LEU A 54 -0.28 22.08 19.55
N VAL A 55 -1.16 21.51 20.39
CA VAL A 55 -1.35 20.06 20.51
C VAL A 55 -1.79 19.46 19.18
N ASN A 56 -2.83 20.04 18.54
CA ASN A 56 -3.28 19.55 17.23
C ASN A 56 -2.21 19.68 16.15
N ARG A 57 -1.42 20.76 16.18
CA ARG A 57 -0.31 20.92 15.24
C ARG A 57 0.70 19.79 15.40
N ILE A 58 1.17 19.54 16.62
CA ILE A 58 2.11 18.45 16.92
C ILE A 58 1.54 17.10 16.47
N LEU A 59 0.28 16.80 16.81
CA LEU A 59 -0.39 15.56 16.39
C LEU A 59 -0.50 15.43 14.87
N THR A 60 -0.81 16.52 14.17
CA THR A 60 -0.91 16.54 12.71
C THR A 60 0.44 16.28 12.05
N TYR A 61 1.50 16.97 12.47
CA TYR A 61 2.85 16.73 11.93
C TYR A 61 3.35 15.32 12.25
N PHE A 62 3.14 14.86 13.49
CA PHE A 62 3.53 13.51 13.90
C PHE A 62 2.76 12.44 13.13
N GLY A 63 1.43 12.56 13.02
CA GLY A 63 0.60 11.65 12.25
C GLY A 63 0.99 11.61 10.77
N PHE A 64 1.21 12.77 10.17
CA PHE A 64 1.67 12.86 8.78
C PHE A 64 3.06 12.24 8.59
N PHE A 65 3.99 12.48 9.52
CA PHE A 65 5.30 11.85 9.53
C PHE A 65 5.20 10.32 9.60
N VAL A 66 4.38 9.78 10.51
CA VAL A 66 4.18 8.32 10.65
C VAL A 66 3.58 7.73 9.39
N VAL A 67 2.56 8.35 8.80
CA VAL A 67 1.93 7.88 7.55
C VAL A 67 2.94 7.86 6.41
N LEU A 68 3.71 8.94 6.23
CA LEU A 68 4.76 8.98 5.20
C LEU A 68 5.84 7.92 5.43
N LEU A 69 6.27 7.73 6.68
CA LEU A 69 7.27 6.72 7.01
C LEU A 69 6.76 5.30 6.72
N LEU A 70 5.49 5.00 7.00
CA LEU A 70 4.85 3.73 6.67
C LEU A 70 4.73 3.53 5.16
N CYS A 71 4.36 4.56 4.39
CA CYS A 71 4.33 4.49 2.93
C CYS A 71 5.74 4.25 2.35
N MET A 72 6.76 4.92 2.89
CA MET A 72 8.16 4.69 2.50
C MET A 72 8.59 3.27 2.85
N PHE A 73 8.24 2.78 4.04
CA PHE A 73 8.54 1.42 4.47
C PHE A 73 7.92 0.40 3.51
N SER A 74 6.63 0.54 3.19
CA SER A 74 5.94 -0.31 2.22
C SER A 74 6.64 -0.28 0.88
N PHE A 75 6.97 0.90 0.35
CA PHE A 75 7.63 1.04 -0.94
C PHE A 75 8.99 0.29 -1.00
N PHE A 76 9.85 0.46 0.01
CA PHE A 76 11.13 -0.25 0.05
C PHE A 76 10.98 -1.75 0.31
N ALA A 77 10.03 -2.14 1.17
CA ALA A 77 9.71 -3.54 1.41
C ALA A 77 9.17 -4.21 0.14
N GLU A 78 8.37 -3.52 -0.68
CA GLU A 78 7.90 -4.02 -1.98
C GLU A 78 9.06 -4.23 -2.96
N ILE A 79 10.09 -3.38 -2.94
CA ILE A 79 11.29 -3.58 -3.78
C ILE A 79 12.01 -4.88 -3.39
N ALA A 80 12.26 -5.06 -2.10
CA ALA A 80 12.92 -6.26 -1.60
C ALA A 80 12.09 -7.52 -1.89
N PHE A 81 10.78 -7.45 -1.60
CA PHE A 81 9.86 -8.56 -1.81
C PHE A 81 9.72 -8.94 -3.29
N TRP A 82 9.65 -7.95 -4.18
CA TRP A 82 9.63 -8.20 -5.63
C TRP A 82 10.90 -8.89 -6.10
N GLY A 83 12.06 -8.49 -5.57
CA GLY A 83 13.35 -9.12 -5.92
C GLY A 83 13.46 -10.60 -5.53
N GLU A 84 12.65 -11.06 -4.57
CA GLU A 84 12.66 -12.45 -4.10
C GLU A 84 11.53 -13.29 -4.73
N PHE A 85 10.34 -12.70 -4.92
CA PHE A 85 9.13 -13.44 -5.29
C PHE A 85 8.49 -13.01 -6.62
N ASP A 86 9.06 -12.02 -7.33
CA ASP A 86 8.53 -11.44 -8.56
C ASP A 86 7.02 -11.11 -8.47
N SER A 87 6.58 -10.68 -7.29
CA SER A 87 5.17 -10.42 -6.98
C SER A 87 5.03 -9.27 -5.98
N ARG A 88 3.82 -8.75 -5.84
CA ARG A 88 3.45 -7.85 -4.74
C ARG A 88 3.23 -8.64 -3.46
N PHE A 89 3.08 -7.92 -2.35
CA PHE A 89 2.73 -8.55 -1.08
C PHE A 89 1.55 -9.49 -1.21
N ASN A 90 1.74 -10.69 -0.68
CA ASN A 90 0.79 -11.78 -0.68
C ASN A 90 0.82 -12.45 0.70
N PHE A 91 0.28 -13.67 0.83
CA PHE A 91 0.25 -14.39 2.10
C PHE A 91 1.64 -14.59 2.73
N ILE A 92 2.71 -14.74 1.93
CA ILE A 92 4.09 -14.89 2.43
C ILE A 92 4.52 -13.65 3.24
N ALA A 93 4.12 -12.45 2.81
CA ALA A 93 4.42 -11.22 3.54
C ALA A 93 3.71 -11.17 4.91
N VAL A 94 2.57 -11.84 5.05
CA VAL A 94 1.85 -11.98 6.31
C VAL A 94 2.57 -12.98 7.22
N ASP A 95 2.99 -14.12 6.69
CA ASP A 95 3.79 -15.11 7.44
C ASP A 95 5.09 -14.51 7.97
N TYR A 96 5.71 -13.59 7.22
CA TYR A 96 6.92 -12.89 7.66
C TYR A 96 6.70 -12.03 8.92
N LEU A 97 5.47 -11.58 9.19
CA LEU A 97 5.12 -10.90 10.44
C LEU A 97 4.83 -11.85 11.60
N VAL A 98 4.53 -13.12 11.31
CA VAL A 98 4.42 -14.17 12.33
C VAL A 98 5.82 -14.65 12.71
N TYR A 99 6.68 -14.92 11.72
CA TYR A 99 8.05 -15.39 11.88
C TYR A 99 9.08 -14.26 11.90
N THR A 100 8.83 -13.24 12.73
CA THR A 100 9.63 -12.00 12.75
C THR A 100 11.12 -12.22 13.03
N TYR A 101 11.48 -13.18 13.89
CA TYR A 101 12.87 -13.38 14.30
C TYR A 101 13.77 -13.76 13.12
N GLU A 102 13.34 -14.74 12.33
CA GLU A 102 14.08 -15.24 11.17
C GLU A 102 14.19 -14.15 10.10
N VAL A 103 13.07 -13.52 9.77
CA VAL A 103 13.01 -12.47 8.73
C VAL A 103 13.86 -11.26 9.11
N VAL A 104 13.78 -10.79 10.37
CA VAL A 104 14.57 -9.65 10.83
C VAL A 104 16.07 -9.98 10.81
N ASN A 105 16.47 -11.19 11.20
CA ASN A 105 17.88 -11.60 11.11
C ASN A 105 18.36 -11.68 9.66
N ASN A 106 17.55 -12.23 8.75
CA ASN A 106 17.88 -12.27 7.32
C ASN A 106 18.05 -10.85 6.75
N ILE A 107 17.14 -9.93 7.08
CA ILE A 107 17.23 -8.53 6.64
C ILE A 107 18.49 -7.85 7.20
N LYS A 108 18.84 -8.09 8.47
CA LYS A 108 20.06 -7.52 9.10
C LYS A 108 21.34 -7.98 8.41
N GLN A 109 21.38 -9.22 7.93
CA GLN A 109 22.53 -9.77 7.22
C GLN A 109 22.59 -9.27 5.77
N SER A 110 21.44 -9.20 5.10
CA SER A 110 21.37 -8.85 3.68
C SER A 110 21.41 -7.34 3.41
N TYR A 111 20.96 -6.50 4.35
CA TYR A 111 20.81 -5.06 4.13
C TYR A 111 21.39 -4.21 5.26
N SER A 112 21.97 -3.07 4.88
CA SER A 112 22.42 -2.06 5.84
C SER A 112 21.21 -1.27 6.39
N LEU A 113 20.58 -1.79 7.44
CA LEU A 113 19.42 -1.18 8.09
C LEU A 113 19.61 0.31 8.44
N PRO A 114 20.75 0.75 9.01
CA PRO A 114 20.94 2.17 9.32
C PRO A 114 20.86 3.08 8.08
N LYS A 115 21.39 2.63 6.94
CA LYS A 115 21.35 3.40 5.68
C LYS A 115 19.94 3.46 5.11
N LEU A 116 19.21 2.34 5.13
CA LEU A 116 17.82 2.28 4.66
C LEU A 116 16.90 3.16 5.51
N ILE A 117 16.92 2.99 6.83
CA ILE A 117 16.09 3.76 7.76
C ILE A 117 16.47 5.24 7.69
N GLY A 118 17.78 5.56 7.64
CA GLY A 118 18.26 6.93 7.47
C GLY A 118 17.78 7.57 6.17
N GLY A 119 17.81 6.85 5.06
CA GLY A 119 17.29 7.31 3.76
C GLY A 119 15.79 7.56 3.78
N MET A 120 15.00 6.64 4.34
CA MET A 120 13.55 6.80 4.50
C MET A 120 13.21 8.02 5.36
N PHE A 121 13.93 8.19 6.48
CA PHE A 121 13.75 9.32 7.37
C PHE A 121 14.08 10.64 6.67
N LEU A 122 15.21 10.70 5.95
CA LEU A 122 15.63 11.89 5.21
C LEU A 122 14.58 12.29 4.16
N ILE A 123 14.11 11.35 3.34
CA ILE A 123 13.09 11.61 2.32
C ILE A 123 11.79 12.10 2.98
N THR A 124 11.38 11.47 4.08
CA THR A 124 10.19 11.87 4.82
C THR A 124 10.30 13.31 5.33
N VAL A 125 11.43 13.67 5.94
CA VAL A 125 11.68 15.05 6.40
C VAL A 125 11.71 16.04 5.23
N CYS A 126 12.34 15.69 4.11
CA CYS A 126 12.33 16.53 2.90
C CYS A 126 10.92 16.80 2.38
N ILE A 127 10.03 15.80 2.38
CA ILE A 127 8.63 15.96 1.98
C ILE A 127 7.91 16.90 2.95
N ILE A 128 8.11 16.74 4.26
CA ILE A 128 7.48 17.61 5.27
C ILE A 128 7.94 19.06 5.10
N ILE A 129 9.25 19.29 4.93
CA ILE A 129 9.81 20.63 4.67
C ILE A 129 9.21 21.21 3.38
N PHE A 130 9.11 20.41 2.32
CA PHE A 130 8.49 20.85 1.07
C PHE A 130 7.02 21.28 1.28
N CYS A 131 6.24 20.48 2.00
CA CYS A 131 4.86 20.82 2.35
C CYS A 131 4.75 22.11 3.19
N GLU A 132 5.72 22.34 4.09
CA GLU A 132 5.81 23.55 4.91
C GLU A 132 6.14 24.79 4.08
N ILE A 133 7.12 24.70 3.17
CA ILE A 133 7.45 25.78 2.21
C ILE A 133 6.23 26.13 1.35
N ARG A 134 5.43 25.13 0.98
CA ARG A 134 4.18 25.30 0.22
C ARG A 134 2.99 25.74 1.09
N LYS A 135 3.19 25.99 2.38
CA LYS A 135 2.19 26.47 3.35
C LYS A 135 0.94 25.58 3.45
N ILE A 136 1.07 24.28 3.16
CA ILE A 136 -0.07 23.33 3.19
C ILE A 136 -0.65 23.25 4.61
N PHE A 137 0.21 23.08 5.61
CA PHE A 137 -0.21 23.01 7.02
C PHE A 137 -0.80 24.34 7.52
N PHE A 138 -0.22 25.47 7.09
CA PHE A 138 -0.76 26.80 7.42
C PHE A 138 -2.21 26.96 6.96
N HIS A 139 -2.52 26.58 5.72
CA HIS A 139 -3.90 26.60 5.21
C HIS A 139 -4.81 25.64 6.00
N SER A 140 -4.32 24.45 6.36
CA SER A 140 -5.08 23.47 7.14
C SER A 140 -5.45 23.98 8.55
N PHE A 141 -4.56 24.70 9.23
CA PHE A 141 -4.81 25.17 10.60
C PHE A 141 -5.60 26.48 10.67
N ASN A 142 -5.48 27.36 9.67
CA ASN A 142 -6.11 28.67 9.71
C ASN A 142 -7.49 28.72 9.04
N ASN A 143 -7.76 27.84 8.07
CA ASN A 143 -9.07 27.82 7.40
C ASN A 143 -10.18 27.41 8.37
N ARG A 144 -11.31 28.13 8.30
CA ARG A 144 -12.54 27.75 8.98
C ARG A 144 -13.42 27.02 7.98
N THR A 145 -13.59 25.73 8.20
CA THR A 145 -14.52 24.88 7.45
C THR A 145 -15.74 24.61 8.30
N ALA A 146 -16.93 24.81 7.75
CA ALA A 146 -18.16 24.58 8.49
C ALA A 146 -18.31 23.08 8.81
N PHE A 147 -18.96 22.74 9.92
CA PHE A 147 -19.19 21.34 10.30
C PHE A 147 -19.93 20.56 9.21
N SER A 148 -20.89 21.19 8.52
CA SER A 148 -21.60 20.59 7.39
C SER A 148 -20.70 20.22 6.22
N GLU A 149 -19.66 21.01 5.95
CA GLU A 149 -18.68 20.72 4.89
C GLU A 149 -17.76 19.58 5.30
N ARG A 150 -17.28 19.59 6.54
CA ARG A 150 -16.49 18.49 7.10
C ARG A 150 -17.27 17.18 7.05
N LEU A 151 -18.54 17.21 7.43
CA LEU A 151 -19.41 16.04 7.40
C LEU A 151 -19.60 15.50 5.98
N LYS A 152 -19.79 16.38 4.99
CA LYS A 152 -19.88 15.98 3.58
C LYS A 152 -18.59 15.34 3.08
N LEU A 153 -17.43 15.96 3.35
CA LEU A 153 -16.13 15.45 2.92
C LEU A 153 -15.79 14.13 3.61
N SER A 154 -15.85 14.07 4.94
CA SER A 154 -15.60 12.84 5.70
C SER A 154 -16.61 11.76 5.37
N GLY A 155 -17.89 12.10 5.18
CA GLY A 155 -18.93 11.16 4.76
C GLY A 155 -18.69 10.57 3.37
N THR A 156 -18.26 11.40 2.41
CA THR A 156 -17.89 10.94 1.06
C THR A 156 -16.67 10.02 1.11
N LEU A 157 -15.67 10.39 1.91
CA LEU A 157 -14.45 9.61 2.08
C LEU A 157 -14.75 8.27 2.76
N ILE A 158 -15.54 8.25 3.83
CA ILE A 158 -16.02 7.02 4.48
C ILE A 158 -16.74 6.12 3.47
N LEU A 159 -17.70 6.68 2.73
CA LEU A 159 -18.48 5.92 1.75
C LEU A 159 -17.56 5.30 0.69
N LEU A 160 -16.67 6.09 0.09
CA LEU A 160 -15.75 5.60 -0.93
C LEU A 160 -14.77 4.56 -0.38
N SER A 161 -14.19 4.76 0.81
CA SER A 161 -13.30 3.77 1.44
C SER A 161 -14.02 2.45 1.72
N VAL A 162 -15.25 2.50 2.22
CA VAL A 162 -16.08 1.30 2.44
C VAL A 162 -16.35 0.61 1.11
N LEU A 163 -16.81 1.34 0.08
CA LEU A 163 -17.04 0.77 -1.24
C LEU A 163 -15.76 0.12 -1.80
N SER A 164 -14.62 0.78 -1.69
CA SER A 164 -13.33 0.22 -2.13
C SER A 164 -13.02 -1.09 -1.42
N VAL A 165 -13.15 -1.18 -0.09
CA VAL A 165 -12.83 -2.39 0.68
C VAL A 165 -13.78 -3.56 0.38
N PHE A 166 -15.05 -3.28 0.05
CA PHE A 166 -16.04 -4.33 -0.24
C PHE A 166 -16.04 -4.80 -1.70
N PHE A 167 -15.86 -3.88 -2.65
CA PHE A 167 -15.97 -4.17 -4.08
C PHE A 167 -14.63 -4.44 -4.76
N LEU A 168 -13.54 -3.85 -4.28
CA LEU A 168 -12.21 -4.07 -4.86
C LEU A 168 -11.59 -5.33 -4.25
N LYS A 169 -11.14 -6.25 -5.11
CA LYS A 169 -10.44 -7.48 -4.74
C LYS A 169 -9.20 -7.62 -5.59
N ASN A 170 -8.12 -8.19 -5.04
CA ASN A 170 -6.89 -8.47 -5.77
C ASN A 170 -7.10 -9.30 -7.04
N SER A 171 -8.10 -10.18 -7.04
CA SER A 171 -8.49 -11.00 -8.19
C SER A 171 -8.90 -10.18 -9.42
N TRP A 172 -9.28 -8.91 -9.25
CA TRP A 172 -9.56 -8.03 -10.38
C TRP A 172 -8.29 -7.59 -11.14
N ALA A 173 -7.15 -7.57 -10.45
CA ALA A 173 -5.86 -7.32 -11.09
C ALA A 173 -5.32 -8.55 -11.81
N GLU A 174 -5.65 -9.76 -11.34
CA GLU A 174 -5.11 -11.02 -11.85
C GLU A 174 -5.40 -11.21 -13.34
N ASP A 175 -4.41 -11.77 -14.02
CA ASP A 175 -4.41 -12.03 -15.46
C ASP A 175 -3.84 -13.44 -15.67
N ASN A 176 -4.63 -14.31 -16.32
CA ASN A 176 -4.29 -15.71 -16.52
C ASN A 176 -3.19 -15.91 -17.58
N ASP A 177 -3.07 -14.98 -18.52
CA ASP A 177 -2.12 -15.08 -19.62
C ASP A 177 -0.73 -14.58 -19.19
N ASN A 178 -0.69 -13.59 -18.29
CA ASN A 178 0.55 -12.99 -17.85
C ASN A 178 0.52 -12.57 -16.37
N LYS A 179 1.15 -13.40 -15.53
CA LYS A 179 1.29 -13.13 -14.09
C LYS A 179 1.93 -11.77 -13.80
N TYR A 180 2.95 -11.34 -14.56
CA TYR A 180 3.59 -10.05 -14.34
C TYR A 180 2.63 -8.89 -14.55
N LYS A 181 1.74 -8.97 -15.55
CA LYS A 181 0.73 -7.93 -15.78
C LYS A 181 -0.21 -7.81 -14.59
N GLY A 182 -0.62 -8.94 -14.01
CA GLY A 182 -1.45 -8.94 -12.80
C GLY A 182 -0.74 -8.32 -11.60
N GLU A 183 0.48 -8.75 -11.32
CA GLU A 183 1.26 -8.26 -10.18
C GLU A 183 1.66 -6.77 -10.30
N LEU A 184 1.99 -6.31 -11.50
CA LEU A 184 2.28 -4.89 -11.75
C LEU A 184 1.06 -3.99 -11.56
N SER A 185 -0.14 -4.53 -11.76
CA SER A 185 -1.41 -3.80 -11.61
C SER A 185 -1.85 -3.65 -10.15
N LYS A 186 -1.28 -4.42 -9.23
CA LYS A 186 -1.62 -4.41 -7.79
C LYS A 186 -0.82 -3.32 -7.03
N ALA A 187 -1.41 -2.80 -5.95
CA ALA A 187 -0.72 -1.93 -4.99
C ALA A 187 -0.32 -2.75 -3.75
N GLY A 188 0.94 -2.65 -3.28
CA GLY A 188 1.43 -3.51 -2.20
C GLY A 188 0.65 -3.37 -0.90
N ILE A 189 0.41 -2.14 -0.43
CA ILE A 189 -0.40 -1.89 0.79
C ILE A 189 -1.78 -2.55 0.67
N PHE A 190 -2.46 -2.37 -0.46
CA PHE A 190 -3.75 -3.01 -0.69
C PHE A 190 -3.64 -4.53 -0.64
N SER A 191 -2.67 -5.09 -1.36
CA SER A 191 -2.48 -6.53 -1.43
C SER A 191 -2.13 -7.17 -0.10
N PHE A 192 -1.36 -6.47 0.73
CA PHE A 192 -1.03 -6.91 2.09
C PHE A 192 -2.29 -7.03 2.95
N PHE A 193 -3.14 -5.99 2.98
CA PHE A 193 -4.41 -6.06 3.73
C PHE A 193 -5.38 -7.09 3.16
N ALA A 194 -5.42 -7.25 1.83
CA ALA A 194 -6.24 -8.27 1.18
C ALA A 194 -5.78 -9.68 1.60
N ALA A 195 -4.47 -9.96 1.56
CA ALA A 195 -3.88 -11.23 1.96
C ALA A 195 -4.09 -11.53 3.44
N PHE A 196 -3.92 -10.53 4.31
CA PHE A 196 -4.17 -10.65 5.75
C PHE A 196 -5.63 -11.00 6.06
N ARG A 197 -6.58 -10.51 5.25
CA ARG A 197 -8.01 -10.82 5.41
C ARG A 197 -8.38 -12.20 4.88
N SER A 198 -7.80 -12.62 3.76
CA SER A 198 -8.12 -13.91 3.13
C SER A 198 -7.41 -15.09 3.80
N ASN A 199 -6.24 -14.88 4.42
CA ASN A 199 -5.48 -15.87 5.21
C ASN A 199 -5.31 -17.26 4.55
N GLU A 200 -5.32 -17.31 3.21
CA GLU A 200 -5.13 -18.54 2.43
C GLU A 200 -4.05 -18.29 1.37
N LEU A 201 -3.13 -19.24 1.25
CA LEU A 201 -2.15 -19.29 0.17
C LEU A 201 -2.74 -20.01 -1.02
N ASP A 202 -2.75 -19.38 -2.20
CA ASP A 202 -3.18 -20.04 -3.43
C ASP A 202 -2.13 -21.06 -3.87
N TYR A 203 -2.34 -22.31 -3.46
CA TYR A 203 -1.39 -23.41 -3.68
C TYR A 203 -1.10 -23.63 -5.18
N GLU A 204 -2.10 -23.44 -6.05
CA GLU A 204 -1.93 -23.65 -7.50
C GLU A 204 -1.10 -22.55 -8.15
N GLN A 205 -1.04 -21.36 -7.54
CA GLN A 205 -0.28 -20.22 -8.03
C GLN A 205 1.22 -20.31 -7.74
N PHE A 206 1.61 -20.98 -6.64
CA PHE A 206 3.00 -21.06 -6.18
C PHE A 206 3.65 -22.42 -6.41
N TYR A 207 2.86 -23.48 -6.63
CA TYR A 207 3.37 -24.82 -6.85
C TYR A 207 2.92 -25.38 -8.20
N LYS A 208 3.82 -26.13 -8.86
CA LYS A 208 3.44 -26.91 -10.04
C LYS A 208 2.43 -27.97 -9.64
N THR A 209 1.19 -27.76 -10.03
CA THR A 209 0.13 -28.74 -9.86
C THR A 209 0.12 -29.72 -11.03
N ILE A 210 -0.04 -31.00 -10.71
CA ILE A 210 -0.37 -32.03 -11.69
C ILE A 210 -1.89 -32.16 -11.68
N ASP A 211 -2.49 -32.23 -12.88
CA ASP A 211 -3.91 -32.46 -13.05
C ASP A 211 -4.36 -33.65 -12.19
N ARG A 212 -5.35 -33.41 -11.32
CA ARG A 212 -5.84 -34.39 -10.33
C ARG A 212 -6.20 -35.73 -10.99
N ASN A 213 -6.71 -35.69 -12.22
CA ASN A 213 -7.05 -36.91 -12.97
C ASN A 213 -5.81 -37.70 -13.40
N LYS A 214 -4.71 -37.03 -13.77
CA LYS A 214 -3.43 -37.68 -14.09
C LYS A 214 -2.78 -38.26 -12.83
N LEU A 215 -2.86 -37.55 -11.71
CA LEU A 215 -2.32 -37.99 -10.41
C LEU A 215 -3.01 -39.26 -9.90
N LEU A 216 -4.35 -39.31 -9.95
CA LEU A 216 -5.13 -40.50 -9.56
C LEU A 216 -4.86 -41.72 -10.45
N THR A 217 -4.45 -41.50 -11.70
CA THR A 217 -4.09 -42.58 -12.63
C THR A 217 -2.69 -43.14 -12.34
N SER A 218 -1.78 -42.32 -11.81
CA SER A 218 -0.41 -42.74 -11.41
C SER A 218 -0.31 -43.44 -10.05
N ILE A 219 -1.38 -43.40 -9.25
CA ILE A 219 -1.45 -44.02 -7.90
C ILE A 219 -2.08 -45.43 -7.96
N LYS A 220 -2.51 -45.89 -9.14
CA LYS A 220 -2.92 -47.27 -9.40
C LYS A 220 -1.80 -48.06 -10.05
#